data_AF-K1SSI0-F1
#
_entry.id   AF-K1SSI0-F1
#
_cell.length_a   1.000
_cell.length_b   1.000
_cell.length_c   1.000
_cell.angle_alpha   90.00
_cell.angle_beta   90.00
_cell.angle_gamma   90.00
#
_symmetry.space_group_name_H-M   'P 1'
#
loop_
_entity.id
_entity.type
_entity.pdbx_description
1 polymer ?
#
loop_
_entity_poly.entity_id
_entity_poly.type
_entity_poly.pdbx_seq_one_letter_code
_entity_poly.pdbx_strand_id
1 'polypeptide(L)' 'MRYNEYYDMQRVYDSLYSASKNGNNFYKLLEIIGSEENIRLAYRNLKSNKG' A
#
# COMPACT_ATOMS: atom_id res chain seq x y z
N MET A 1 -13.35 -8.20 -11.55
CA MET A 1 -11.89 -8.08 -11.76
C MET A 1 -11.20 -6.94 -11.00
N ARG A 2 -11.91 -5.93 -10.45
CA ARG A 2 -11.28 -4.86 -9.64
C ARG A 2 -10.63 -5.30 -8.32
N TYR A 3 -10.95 -6.49 -7.81
CA TYR A 3 -10.50 -6.93 -6.49
C TYR A 3 -9.02 -7.34 -6.45
N ASN A 4 -8.47 -7.92 -7.52
CA ASN A 4 -7.12 -8.49 -7.49
C ASN A 4 -6.00 -7.43 -7.37
N GLU A 5 -6.17 -6.25 -7.98
CA GLU A 5 -5.16 -5.16 -7.88
C GLU A 5 -5.05 -4.58 -6.46
N TYR A 6 -6.12 -4.64 -5.66
CA TYR A 6 -6.11 -4.12 -4.29
C TYR A 6 -5.57 -5.14 -3.28
N TYR A 7 -5.76 -6.44 -3.54
CA TYR A 7 -5.36 -7.49 -2.61
C TYR A 7 -3.85 -7.54 -2.38
N ASP A 8 -3.03 -7.25 -3.39
CA ASP A 8 -1.57 -7.25 -3.21
C ASP A 8 -1.11 -6.09 -2.34
N MET A 9 -1.55 -4.84 -2.59
CA MET A 9 -1.18 -3.72 -1.72
C MET A 9 -1.79 -3.83 -0.32
N GLN A 10 -2.99 -4.37 -0.18
CA GLN A 10 -3.60 -4.59 1.14
C GLN A 10 -2.76 -5.54 1.99
N ARG A 11 -2.28 -6.66 1.41
CA ARG A 11 -1.35 -7.60 2.10
C ARG A 11 -0.03 -6.95 2.48
N VAL A 12 0.51 -6.08 1.61
CA VAL A 12 1.73 -5.31 1.90
C VAL A 12 1.50 -4.41 3.11
N TYR A 13 0.39 -3.67 3.17
CA TYR A 13 0.07 -2.82 4.31
C TYR A 13 -0.15 -3.62 5.60
N ASP A 14 -0.85 -4.76 5.55
CA ASP A 14 -1.09 -5.62 6.72
C ASP A 14 0.22 -6.19 7.29
N SER A 15 1.15 -6.54 6.40
CA SER A 15 2.49 -7.02 6.77
C SER A 15 3.32 -5.91 7.41
N LEU A 16 3.28 -4.69 6.84
CA LEU A 16 3.94 -3.52 7.41
C LEU A 16 3.38 -3.18 8.80
N TYR A 17 2.06 -3.22 8.96
CA TYR A 17 1.40 -2.96 10.23
C TYR A 17 1.77 -4.00 11.30
N SER A 18 1.80 -5.28 10.94
CA SER A 18 2.22 -6.36 11.84
C SER A 18 3.69 -6.23 12.23
N ALA A 19 4.57 -5.93 11.27
CA ALA A 19 5.98 -5.66 11.53
C ALA A 19 6.19 -4.43 12.43
N SER A 20 5.36 -3.39 12.27
CA SER A 20 5.42 -2.17 13.09
C SER A 20 5.08 -2.46 14.53
N LYS A 21 4.06 -3.29 14.77
CA LYS A 21 3.67 -3.72 16.12
C LYS A 21 4.74 -4.56 16.80
N ASN A 22 5.56 -5.26 16.03
CA ASN A 22 6.67 -6.07 16.53
C ASN A 22 7.98 -5.28 16.71
N GLY A 23 7.99 -3.96 16.45
CA GLY A 23 9.19 -3.12 16.59
C GLY A 23 10.26 -3.39 15.52
N ASN A 24 9.87 -3.98 14.38
CA ASN A 24 10.80 -4.28 13.30
C ASN A 24 11.27 -3.00 12.59
N ASN A 25 12.50 -3.04 12.08
CA ASN A 25 13.04 -1.98 11.22
C ASN A 25 12.55 -2.13 9.78
N PHE A 26 12.25 -0.99 9.14
CA PHE A 26 11.76 -0.95 7.77
C PHE A 26 12.78 -0.35 6.83
N TYR A 27 13.36 -1.18 5.96
CA TYR A 27 14.41 -0.75 5.03
C TYR A 27 13.91 -0.52 3.61
N LYS A 28 12.72 -1.04 3.27
CA LYS A 28 12.17 -1.04 1.91
C LYS A 28 10.96 -0.12 1.72
N LEU A 29 10.73 0.81 2.65
CA LEU A 29 9.56 1.71 2.57
C LEU A 29 9.58 2.56 1.31
N LEU A 30 10.75 3.07 0.90
CA LEU A 30 10.86 3.86 -0.33
C LEU A 30 10.50 3.06 -1.58
N GLU A 31 10.89 1.78 -1.63
CA GLU A 31 10.53 0.87 -2.73
C GLU A 31 9.02 0.63 -2.78
N ILE A 32 8.39 0.42 -1.61
CA ILE A 32 6.94 0.21 -1.49
C ILE A 32 6.17 1.48 -1.84
N ILE A 33 6.60 2.64 -1.34
CA ILE A 33 5.99 3.95 -1.60
C ILE A 33 6.06 4.28 -3.10
N GLY A 34 7.22 4.05 -3.71
CA GLY A 34 7.48 4.31 -5.13
C GLY A 34 6.95 3.24 -6.08
N SER A 35 6.38 2.14 -5.56
CA SER A 35 5.85 1.08 -6.41
C SER A 35 4.68 1.57 -7.28
N GLU A 36 4.65 1.11 -8.52
CA GLU A 36 3.63 1.51 -9.50
C GLU A 36 2.20 1.20 -8.99
N GLU A 37 2.03 0.08 -8.29
CA GLU A 37 0.76 -0.32 -7.68
C GLU A 37 0.31 0.67 -6.61
N ASN A 38 1.21 1.06 -5.70
CA ASN A 38 0.92 2.04 -4.65
C ASN A 38 0.59 3.43 -5.24
N ILE A 39 1.32 3.87 -6.27
CA ILE A 39 1.08 5.16 -6.95
C ILE A 39 -0.28 5.15 -7.66
N ARG A 40 -0.61 4.09 -8.40
CA ARG A 40 -1.92 3.95 -9.09
C ARG A 40 -3.08 3.91 -8.09
N LEU A 41 -2.90 3.17 -6.99
CA LEU A 41 -3.87 3.08 -5.91
C LEU A 41 -4.13 4.46 -5.28
N ALA A 42 -3.07 5.20 -4.95
CA ALA A 42 -3.17 6.55 -4.41
C ALA A 42 -3.91 7.49 -5.37
N TYR A 43 -3.55 7.48 -6.66
CA TYR A 43 -4.20 8.30 -7.68
C TYR A 43 -5.70 8.00 -7.80
N ARG A 44 -6.08 6.72 -7.79
CA ARG A 44 -7.47 6.27 -7.87
C ARG A 44 -8.27 6.71 -6.64
N ASN A 45 -7.70 6.56 -5.44
CA ASN A 45 -8.32 6.97 -4.19
C ASN A 45 -8.52 8.50 -4.14
N LEU A 46 -7.50 9.27 -4.54
CA LEU A 46 -7.59 10.74 -4.63
C LEU A 46 -8.67 11.20 -5.60
N LYS A 47 -8.78 10.58 -6.79
CA LYS A 47 -9.83 10.90 -7.77
C LYS A 47 -11.24 10.50 -7.33
N SER A 48 -11.36 9.43 -6.55
CA SER A 48 -12.65 8.98 -6.04
C SER A 48 -13.15 9.83 -4.86
N ASN A 49 -12.26 10.57 -4.21
CA ASN A 49 -12.60 11.49 -3.13
C ASN A 49 -13.12 12.81 -3.72
N LYS A 50 -14.34 12.78 -4.28
CA LYS A 50 -15.11 14.01 -4.52
C LYS A 50 -15.69 14.40 -3.17
N GLY A 51 -15.09 15.41 -2.54
CA GLY A 51 -15.61 15.99 -1.30
C GLY A 51 -17.08 16.35 -1.39
#